data_AF-C7B9M2-F1
#
_entry.id   AF-C7B9M2-F1
#
_cell.length_a   1.000
_cell.length_b   1.000
_cell.length_c   1.000
_cell.angle_alpha   90.00
_cell.angle_beta   90.00
_cell.angle_gamma   90.00
#
_symmetry.space_group_name_H-M   'P 1'
#
loop_
_entity.id
_entity.type
_entity.pdbx_description
1 polymer ?
#
loop_
_entity_poly.entity_id
_entity_poly.type
_entity_poly.pdbx_seq_one_letter_code
_entity_poly.pdbx_strand_id
1 'polypeptide(L)'
;RDMQATFYIDGEDLLRTQTSGDQARVLEKHDFSKSPLKMVGPGKVYRRDDDDATHSHQFMQMEGLVVDKNVTMSDLKGTLEMIAKHVFGQDRATRLRPSYFPFTEPSVEMDVSCFNCDGKGCPICKYTGWIEVLGAGMVHPNVLENAGVDQLL
;
A
#
# COMPACT_ATOMS: atom_id res chain seq x y z
N ARG A 1 -3.98 15.34 8.09
CA ARG A 1 -5.45 15.40 7.91
C ARG A 1 -5.77 16.77 7.36
N ASP A 2 -5.97 16.86 6.04
CA ASP A 2 -6.24 18.11 5.34
C ASP A 2 -7.67 18.06 4.81
N MET A 3 -8.48 19.07 5.10
CA MET A 3 -9.85 19.22 4.57
C MET A 3 -9.87 19.34 3.04
N GLN A 4 -8.72 19.68 2.43
CA GLN A 4 -8.61 19.73 0.97
C GLN A 4 -8.52 18.35 0.33
N ALA A 5 -8.12 17.30 1.06
CA ALA A 5 -7.90 15.95 0.50
C ALA A 5 -8.96 14.93 0.92
N THR A 6 -9.77 15.22 1.95
CA THR A 6 -10.67 14.25 2.59
C THR A 6 -12.11 14.73 2.60
N PHE A 7 -13.06 13.84 2.31
CA PHE A 7 -14.49 14.11 2.50
C PHE A 7 -14.90 13.86 3.95
N TYR A 8 -15.24 14.95 4.65
CA TYR A 8 -15.81 14.92 5.99
C TYR A 8 -17.34 14.91 5.92
N ILE A 9 -17.96 14.06 6.74
CA ILE A 9 -19.42 14.07 6.97
C ILE A 9 -19.73 15.13 8.03
N ASP A 10 -18.91 15.18 9.09
CA ASP A 10 -18.92 16.18 10.14
C ASP A 10 -17.50 16.41 10.70
N GLY A 11 -17.37 16.91 11.93
CA GLY A 11 -16.06 17.17 12.56
C GLY A 11 -15.25 15.94 12.95
N GLU A 12 -15.87 14.76 13.00
CA GLU A 12 -15.27 13.50 13.46
C GLU A 12 -15.33 12.40 12.40
N ASP A 13 -16.46 12.30 11.69
CA ASP A 13 -16.72 11.28 10.70
C ASP A 13 -16.29 11.70 9.29
N LEU A 14 -15.68 10.75 8.58
CA LEU A 14 -15.16 10.95 7.22
C LEU A 14 -15.35 9.71 6.36
N LEU A 15 -15.40 9.91 5.04
CA LEU A 15 -15.28 8.81 4.09
C LEU A 15 -13.82 8.35 4.06
N ARG A 16 -13.59 7.05 4.28
CA ARG A 16 -12.23 6.50 4.36
C ARG A 16 -11.42 6.81 3.10
N THR A 17 -10.21 7.32 3.30
CA THR A 17 -9.26 7.69 2.24
C THR A 17 -8.40 6.53 1.76
N GLN A 18 -8.36 5.45 2.54
CA GLN A 18 -7.60 4.24 2.31
C GLN A 18 -8.26 3.06 3.07
N THR A 19 -7.92 1.84 2.69
CA THR A 19 -8.43 0.62 3.34
C THR A 19 -7.72 0.28 4.65
N SER A 20 -6.63 0.98 4.99
CA SER A 20 -5.90 0.78 6.26
C SER A 20 -6.74 1.01 7.52
N GLY A 21 -7.85 1.75 7.43
CA GLY A 21 -8.80 1.86 8.54
C GLY A 21 -9.39 0.50 8.95
N ASP A 22 -9.55 -0.42 7.99
CA ASP A 22 -10.00 -1.79 8.27
C ASP A 22 -8.86 -2.59 8.93
N GLN A 23 -7.61 -2.39 8.49
CA GLN A 23 -6.44 -3.05 9.09
C GLN A 23 -6.24 -2.67 10.56
N ALA A 24 -6.40 -1.40 10.92
CA ALA A 24 -6.31 -0.94 12.30
C ALA A 24 -7.33 -1.66 13.20
N ARG A 25 -8.58 -1.76 12.74
CA ARG A 25 -9.65 -2.47 13.48
C ARG A 25 -9.39 -3.97 13.62
N VAL A 26 -8.72 -4.58 12.64
CA VAL A 26 -8.32 -5.99 12.71
C VAL A 26 -7.15 -6.17 13.67
N LEU A 27 -6.14 -5.30 13.59
CA LEU A 27 -4.98 -5.29 14.49
C LEU A 27 -5.40 -5.22 15.96
N GLU A 28 -6.27 -4.27 16.32
CA GLU A 28 -6.78 -4.08 17.69
C GLU A 28 -7.49 -5.30 18.28
N LYS A 29 -8.06 -6.16 17.43
CA LYS A 29 -8.87 -7.32 17.83
C LYS A 29 -8.14 -8.65 17.70
N HIS A 30 -6.97 -8.66 17.06
CA HIS A 30 -6.27 -9.89 16.71
C HIS A 30 -5.53 -10.47 17.92
N ASP A 31 -5.69 -11.77 18.14
CA ASP A 31 -5.01 -12.50 19.20
C ASP A 31 -3.70 -13.10 18.67
N PHE A 32 -2.61 -12.34 18.83
CA PHE A 32 -1.27 -12.73 18.38
C PHE A 32 -0.69 -13.96 19.11
N SER A 33 -1.31 -14.44 20.20
CA SER A 33 -0.91 -15.70 20.84
C SER A 33 -1.29 -16.95 20.03
N LYS A 34 -2.29 -16.82 19.14
CA LYS A 34 -2.83 -17.94 18.36
C LYS A 34 -2.20 -18.09 16.99
N SER A 35 -1.95 -16.96 16.31
CA SER A 35 -1.48 -16.99 14.93
C SER A 35 -0.91 -15.62 14.50
N PRO A 36 -0.04 -15.62 13.48
CA PRO A 36 0.29 -14.40 12.74
C PRO A 36 -0.94 -13.73 12.13
N LEU A 37 -0.91 -12.41 11.96
CA LEU A 37 -1.91 -11.70 11.20
C LEU A 37 -1.50 -11.62 9.73
N LYS A 38 -2.35 -12.12 8.83
CA LYS A 38 -2.20 -11.99 7.38
C LYS A 38 -3.55 -11.62 6.79
N MET A 39 -3.66 -10.44 6.19
CA MET A 39 -4.92 -9.96 5.64
C MET A 39 -4.75 -9.19 4.35
N VAL A 40 -5.82 -9.18 3.55
CA VAL A 40 -5.99 -8.33 2.38
C VAL A 40 -7.34 -7.64 2.52
N GLY A 41 -7.37 -6.32 2.37
CA GLY A 41 -8.57 -5.49 2.47
C GLY A 41 -8.86 -4.77 1.15
N PRO A 42 -9.62 -5.37 0.22
CA PRO A 42 -10.12 -4.65 -0.95
C PRO A 42 -11.33 -3.79 -0.59
N GLY A 43 -11.45 -2.61 -1.18
CA GLY A 43 -12.63 -1.79 -0.95
C GLY A 43 -12.64 -0.45 -1.67
N LYS A 44 -13.83 0.18 -1.67
CA LYS A 44 -14.00 1.56 -2.11
C LYS A 44 -13.34 2.52 -1.13
N VAL A 45 -12.64 3.50 -1.67
CA VAL A 45 -12.01 4.61 -0.93
C VAL A 45 -12.30 5.92 -1.65
N TYR A 46 -12.18 7.03 -0.92
CA TYR A 46 -12.63 8.33 -1.38
C TYR A 46 -11.54 9.38 -1.18
N ARG A 47 -11.33 10.22 -2.20
CA ARG A 47 -10.43 11.37 -2.14
C ARG A 47 -11.11 12.57 -2.76
N ARG A 48 -10.84 13.76 -2.24
CA ARG A 48 -11.40 15.00 -2.77
C ARG A 48 -10.62 15.47 -4.00
N ASP A 49 -10.44 14.57 -4.95
CA ASP A 49 -9.85 14.84 -6.26
C ASP A 49 -10.98 15.19 -7.23
N ASP A 50 -10.79 16.20 -8.07
CA ASP A 50 -11.72 16.50 -9.16
C ASP A 50 -11.69 15.35 -10.19
N ASP A 51 -12.86 14.90 -10.65
CA ASP A 51 -12.92 13.84 -11.65
C ASP A 51 -12.31 14.34 -12.97
N ASP A 52 -11.28 13.65 -13.44
CA ASP A 52 -10.62 13.90 -14.71
C ASP A 52 -10.27 12.57 -15.43
N ALA A 53 -9.48 12.63 -16.50
CA ALA A 53 -9.11 11.44 -17.28
C ALA A 53 -8.24 10.42 -16.49
N THR A 54 -7.67 10.83 -15.36
CA THR A 54 -6.68 10.08 -14.57
C THR A 54 -7.03 9.96 -13.08
N HIS A 55 -8.02 10.72 -12.60
CA HIS A 55 -8.44 10.74 -11.21
C HIS A 55 -9.95 10.57 -11.09
N SER A 56 -10.36 9.88 -10.02
CA SER A 56 -11.76 9.85 -9.61
C SER A 56 -11.89 10.03 -8.11
N HIS A 57 -12.90 10.79 -7.68
CA HIS A 57 -13.21 11.01 -6.27
C HIS A 57 -13.54 9.71 -5.50
N GLN A 58 -13.95 8.65 -6.20
CA GLN A 58 -14.19 7.32 -5.67
C GLN A 58 -13.45 6.28 -6.52
N PHE A 59 -12.62 5.46 -5.90
CA PHE A 59 -11.93 4.37 -6.57
C PHE A 59 -11.82 3.13 -5.68
N MET A 60 -11.34 2.03 -6.24
CA MET A 60 -11.08 0.79 -5.53
C MET A 60 -9.60 0.70 -5.17
N GLN A 61 -9.31 0.44 -3.91
CA GLN A 61 -7.98 0.14 -3.43
C GLN A 61 -7.97 -1.24 -2.77
N MET A 62 -6.83 -1.90 -2.80
CA MET A 62 -6.58 -3.12 -2.05
C MET A 62 -5.26 -2.97 -1.33
N GLU A 63 -5.26 -3.20 -0.02
CA GLU A 63 -4.05 -3.21 0.78
C GLU A 63 -3.84 -4.56 1.44
N GLY A 64 -2.59 -4.95 1.61
CA GLY A 64 -2.18 -6.14 2.35
C GLY A 64 -1.43 -5.78 3.62
N LEU A 65 -1.63 -6.57 4.67
CA LEU A 65 -0.91 -6.46 5.94
C LEU A 65 -0.49 -7.84 6.41
N VAL A 66 0.80 -7.97 6.75
CA VAL A 66 1.37 -9.13 7.42
C VAL A 66 2.07 -8.66 8.69
N VAL A 67 1.66 -9.18 9.84
CA VAL A 67 2.33 -8.96 11.12
C VAL A 67 2.61 -10.32 11.74
N ASP A 68 3.89 -10.62 11.85
CA ASP A 68 4.43 -11.86 12.41
C ASP A 68 5.83 -11.58 12.96
N LYS A 69 6.38 -12.55 13.70
CA LYS A 69 7.73 -12.49 14.21
C LYS A 69 8.75 -12.52 13.09
N ASN A 70 9.77 -11.67 13.20
CA ASN A 70 10.90 -11.61 12.27
C ASN A 70 10.53 -11.38 10.79
N VAL A 71 9.41 -10.70 10.50
CA VAL A 71 9.09 -10.28 9.13
C VAL A 71 10.06 -9.17 8.72
N THR A 72 10.72 -9.36 7.59
CA THR A 72 11.76 -8.46 7.10
C THR A 72 11.36 -7.75 5.80
N MET A 73 12.11 -6.71 5.44
CA MET A 73 12.00 -6.04 4.15
C MET A 73 12.22 -7.00 2.96
N SER A 74 13.01 -8.07 3.15
CA SER A 74 13.22 -9.10 2.13
C SER A 74 11.95 -9.91 1.87
N ASP A 75 11.18 -10.21 2.92
CA ASP A 75 9.89 -10.91 2.80
C ASP A 75 8.86 -10.05 2.06
N LEU A 76 8.83 -8.74 2.39
CA LEU A 76 8.01 -7.77 1.67
C LEU A 76 8.40 -7.73 0.18
N LYS A 77 9.70 -7.56 -0.11
CA LYS A 77 10.20 -7.53 -1.50
C LYS A 77 9.80 -8.80 -2.26
N GLY A 78 10.03 -9.98 -1.69
CA GLY A 78 9.68 -11.26 -2.33
C GLY A 78 8.18 -11.39 -2.60
N THR A 79 7.35 -10.96 -1.65
CA THR A 79 5.88 -10.96 -1.80
C THR A 79 5.45 -10.01 -2.93
N LEU A 80 5.98 -8.79 -2.96
CA LEU A 80 5.67 -7.81 -3.99
C LEU A 80 6.13 -8.27 -5.38
N GLU A 81 7.32 -8.86 -5.50
CA GLU A 81 7.82 -9.43 -6.75
C GLU A 81 6.93 -10.57 -7.26
N MET A 82 6.45 -11.43 -6.37
CA MET A 82 5.49 -12.49 -6.71
C MET A 82 4.19 -11.90 -7.26
N ILE A 83 3.62 -10.91 -6.57
CA ILE A 83 2.38 -10.25 -6.98
C ILE A 83 2.58 -9.55 -8.34
N ALA A 84 3.64 -8.78 -8.50
CA ALA A 84 3.91 -8.07 -9.75
C ALA A 84 4.06 -9.01 -10.94
N LYS A 85 4.77 -10.13 -10.79
CA LYS A 85 4.89 -11.14 -11.85
C LYS A 85 3.57 -11.84 -12.14
N HIS A 86 2.75 -12.09 -11.12
CA HIS A 86 1.43 -12.69 -11.29
C HIS A 86 0.47 -11.77 -12.03
N VAL A 87 0.46 -10.47 -11.70
CA VAL A 87 -0.47 -9.48 -12.26
C VAL A 87 0.00 -8.95 -13.62
N PHE A 88 1.29 -8.64 -13.78
CA PHE A 88 1.83 -7.94 -14.95
C PHE A 88 2.62 -8.84 -15.92
N GLY A 89 2.87 -10.09 -15.54
CA GLY A 89 3.57 -11.09 -16.36
C GLY A 89 4.98 -11.44 -15.86
N GLN A 90 5.41 -12.67 -16.13
CA GLN A 90 6.64 -13.26 -15.58
C GLN A 90 7.93 -12.57 -16.08
N ASP A 91 7.89 -11.99 -17.28
CA ASP A 91 9.05 -11.34 -17.91
C ASP A 91 9.23 -9.88 -17.46
N ARG A 92 8.36 -9.36 -16.58
CA ARG A 92 8.45 -7.98 -16.11
C ARG A 92 9.55 -7.83 -15.07
N ALA A 93 10.42 -6.85 -15.28
CA ALA A 93 11.40 -6.44 -14.29
C ALA A 93 10.73 -5.56 -13.24
N THR A 94 11.21 -5.63 -12.00
CA THR A 94 10.69 -4.89 -10.86
C THR A 94 11.81 -4.08 -10.19
N ARG A 95 11.47 -2.96 -9.57
CA ARG A 95 12.39 -2.24 -8.68
C ARG A 95 11.63 -1.60 -7.52
N LEU A 96 12.32 -1.46 -6.40
CA LEU A 96 11.86 -0.70 -5.25
C LEU A 96 12.65 0.61 -5.16
N ARG A 97 11.96 1.72 -5.02
CA ARG A 97 12.54 3.04 -4.79
C ARG A 97 12.20 3.49 -3.37
N PRO A 98 13.12 4.09 -2.60
CA PRO A 98 12.78 4.72 -1.33
C PRO A 98 11.66 5.76 -1.53
N SER A 99 10.70 5.77 -0.62
CA SER A 99 9.61 6.75 -0.56
C SER A 99 9.30 7.08 0.91
N TYR A 100 8.17 7.72 1.18
CA TYR A 100 7.72 8.05 2.53
C TYR A 100 6.20 7.88 2.66
N PHE A 101 5.78 7.03 3.59
CA PHE A 101 4.40 6.94 4.04
C PHE A 101 4.35 7.01 5.57
N PRO A 102 3.48 7.82 6.19
CA PRO A 102 3.46 8.02 7.64
C PRO A 102 3.24 6.75 8.49
N PHE A 103 2.73 5.68 7.88
CA PHE A 103 2.40 4.41 8.53
C PHE A 103 3.43 3.29 8.27
N THR A 104 4.52 3.59 7.54
CA THR A 104 5.61 2.63 7.30
C THR A 104 7.00 3.23 7.45
N GLU A 105 7.95 2.46 7.95
CA GLU A 105 9.37 2.81 8.01
C GLU A 105 10.25 1.54 8.04
N PRO A 106 11.09 1.26 7.01
CA PRO A 106 11.25 2.04 5.77
C PRO A 106 10.06 1.92 4.81
N SER A 107 9.90 2.94 3.98
CA SER A 107 8.86 3.06 2.94
C SER A 107 9.46 2.94 1.52
N VAL A 108 8.73 2.29 0.61
CA VAL A 108 9.13 2.10 -0.79
C VAL A 108 7.97 2.26 -1.77
N GLU A 109 8.28 2.72 -2.97
CA GLU A 109 7.43 2.58 -4.16
C GLU A 109 7.94 1.44 -5.02
N MET A 110 7.01 0.70 -5.64
CA MET A 110 7.34 -0.36 -6.58
C MET A 110 7.01 0.07 -8.00
N ASP A 111 8.00 -0.05 -8.88
CA ASP A 111 7.81 0.10 -10.32
C ASP A 111 7.97 -1.25 -11.04
N VAL A 112 7.25 -1.40 -12.15
CA VAL A 112 7.41 -2.50 -13.11
C VAL A 112 7.89 -1.98 -14.46
N SER A 113 8.63 -2.80 -15.22
CA SER A 113 9.05 -2.42 -16.57
C SER A 113 7.83 -2.19 -17.46
N CYS A 114 7.89 -1.11 -18.25
CA CYS A 114 6.77 -0.71 -19.09
C CYS A 114 6.41 -1.80 -20.10
N PHE A 115 5.16 -2.26 -20.08
CA PHE A 115 4.65 -3.32 -20.94
C PHE A 115 4.72 -2.98 -22.45
N ASN A 116 4.70 -1.70 -22.80
CA ASN A 116 4.65 -1.26 -24.20
C ASN A 116 6.04 -1.15 -24.84
N CYS A 117 7.08 -0.86 -24.06
CA CYS A 117 8.43 -0.60 -24.60
C CYS A 117 9.52 -1.47 -23.98
N ASP A 118 9.15 -2.40 -23.10
CA ASP A 118 10.06 -3.31 -22.40
C ASP A 118 11.25 -2.60 -21.74
N GLY A 119 10.98 -1.45 -21.11
CA GLY A 119 11.99 -0.66 -20.41
C GLY A 119 12.78 0.33 -21.27
N LYS A 120 12.56 0.40 -22.59
CA LYS A 120 13.29 1.33 -23.49
C LYS A 120 12.88 2.80 -23.32
N GLY A 121 11.70 3.07 -22.76
CA GLY A 121 11.11 4.40 -22.65
C GLY A 121 10.15 4.70 -23.81
N CYS A 122 8.95 5.21 -23.47
CA CYS A 122 7.93 5.67 -24.40
C CYS A 122 6.99 6.66 -23.70
N PRO A 123 6.06 7.33 -24.43
CA PRO A 123 5.13 8.28 -23.82
C PRO A 123 4.32 7.72 -22.63
N ILE A 124 3.92 6.44 -22.67
CA ILE A 124 3.13 5.80 -21.60
C ILE A 124 3.88 5.81 -20.26
N CYS A 125 5.17 5.47 -20.26
CA CYS A 125 5.99 5.46 -19.05
C CYS A 125 6.76 6.77 -18.85
N LYS A 126 6.34 7.85 -19.51
CA LYS A 126 7.00 9.16 -19.48
C LYS A 126 8.51 9.07 -19.79
N TYR A 127 8.86 8.18 -20.74
CA TYR A 127 10.22 7.88 -21.18
C TYR A 127 11.17 7.32 -20.11
N THR A 128 10.67 6.91 -18.94
CA THR A 128 11.52 6.33 -17.89
C THR A 128 11.83 4.86 -18.11
N GLY A 129 10.99 4.16 -18.87
CA GLY A 129 11.00 2.69 -18.98
C GLY A 129 10.25 1.98 -17.85
N TRP A 130 9.77 2.71 -16.85
CA TRP A 130 9.15 2.18 -15.63
C TRP A 130 7.76 2.76 -15.41
N ILE A 131 6.87 1.96 -14.82
CA ILE A 131 5.53 2.38 -14.40
C ILE A 131 5.42 2.07 -12.91
N GLU A 132 5.17 3.09 -12.10
CA GLU A 132 4.84 2.93 -10.69
C GLU A 132 3.49 2.23 -10.54
N VAL A 133 3.41 1.20 -9.69
CA VAL A 133 2.20 0.37 -9.54
C VAL A 133 1.66 0.29 -8.12
N LEU A 134 2.49 0.53 -7.10
CA LEU A 134 2.07 0.54 -5.69
C LEU A 134 3.10 1.20 -4.77
N GLY A 135 2.64 1.58 -3.57
CA GLY A 135 3.49 1.87 -2.41
C GLY A 135 3.44 0.73 -1.39
N ALA A 136 4.51 0.55 -0.62
CA ALA A 136 4.62 -0.46 0.43
C ALA A 136 5.67 -0.06 1.48
N GLY A 137 5.77 -0.80 2.57
CA GLY A 137 6.83 -0.60 3.56
C GLY A 137 6.66 -1.50 4.78
N MET A 138 7.63 -1.43 5.69
CA MET A 138 7.53 -2.09 6.99
C MET A 138 6.60 -1.27 7.89
N VAL A 139 5.64 -1.88 8.55
CA VAL A 139 4.68 -1.16 9.42
C VAL A 139 5.45 -0.35 10.47
N HIS A 140 5.13 0.94 10.59
CA HIS A 140 5.81 1.82 11.53
C HIS A 140 5.55 1.36 12.98
N PRO A 141 6.55 1.32 13.88
CA PRO A 141 6.37 0.84 15.26
C PRO A 141 5.21 1.48 16.02
N ASN A 142 5.03 2.80 15.91
CA ASN A 142 3.88 3.51 16.50
C ASN A 142 2.50 2.97 16.06
N VAL A 143 2.36 2.42 14.84
CA VAL A 143 1.09 1.82 14.39
C VAL A 143 0.82 0.53 15.17
N LEU A 144 1.85 -0.28 15.40
CA LEU A 144 1.75 -1.51 16.19
C LEU A 144 1.48 -1.20 17.67
N GLU A 145 2.22 -0.25 18.24
CA GLU A 145 2.06 0.19 19.63
C GLU A 145 0.65 0.73 19.91
N ASN A 146 0.12 1.59 19.03
CA ASN A 146 -1.24 2.12 19.15
C ASN A 146 -2.32 1.03 19.06
N ALA A 147 -2.03 -0.11 18.42
CA ALA A 147 -2.91 -1.26 18.36
C ALA A 147 -2.70 -2.27 19.52
N GLY A 148 -1.81 -1.97 20.47
CA GLY A 148 -1.49 -2.85 21.60
C GLY A 148 -0.65 -4.06 21.20
N VAL A 149 0.00 -4.02 20.04
CA VAL A 149 0.91 -5.08 19.58
C VAL A 149 2.29 -4.83 20.16
N ASP A 150 2.78 -5.76 20.97
CA ASP A 150 4.12 -5.69 21.54
C ASP A 150 5.17 -5.68 20.42
N GLN A 151 6.12 -4.75 20.50
CA GLN A 151 7.23 -4.60 19.54
C GLN A 151 8.19 -5.81 19.56
N LEU A 152 8.04 -6.72 20.52
CA LEU A 152 8.81 -7.96 20.66
C LEU A 152 8.25 -9.16 19.87
N LEU A 153 7.29 -8.95 18.96
CA LEU A 153 7.03 -9.90 17.88
C LEU A 153 8.25 -10.02 16.97
#